data_AF-A0A3L7UJ82-F1
#
_entry.id   AF-A0A3L7UJ82-F1
#
_cell.length_a   1.000
_cell.length_b   1.000
_cell.length_c   1.000
_cell.angle_alpha   90.00
_cell.angle_beta   90.00
_cell.angle_gamma   90.00
#
_symmetry.space_group_name_H-M   'P 1'
#
loop_
_entity.id
_entity.type
_entity.pdbx_description
1 polymer ?
#
loop_
_entity_poly.entity_id
_entity_poly.type
_entity_poly.pdbx_seq_one_letter_code
_entity_poly.pdbx_strand_id
1 'polypeptide(L)'
;MEVDGNTHSTPTEKAKLTEKDITVLKYFGQIARLLHRLHDDACDRDTAGNRTLHYDGYCRLMLLSFFNPIVTSLRGLQQASELKNVQAKLGCARASLGSLSESTTVFDAERLKGIIGELG
;
A
#
# COMPACT_ATOMS: atom_id res chain seq x y z
N MET A 1 19.09 -36.04 -35.10
CA MET A 1 19.67 -34.74 -35.48
C MET A 1 18.51 -33.76 -35.42
N GLU A 2 18.28 -33.15 -34.26
CA GLU A 2 18.92 -31.86 -33.86
C GLU A 2 18.40 -30.72 -34.74
N VAL A 3 17.89 -29.58 -34.27
CA VAL A 3 17.35 -29.08 -32.99
C VAL A 3 16.69 -27.77 -33.42
N ASP A 4 15.39 -27.58 -33.20
CA ASP A 4 14.78 -26.25 -33.27
C ASP A 4 14.36 -25.83 -31.86
N GLY A 5 15.31 -25.21 -31.18
CA GLY A 5 15.06 -24.47 -29.96
C GLY A 5 14.49 -23.11 -30.31
N ASN A 6 13.25 -22.84 -29.89
CA ASN A 6 12.87 -21.52 -29.41
C ASN A 6 11.62 -21.61 -28.54
N THR A 7 11.78 -22.04 -27.29
CA THR A 7 10.76 -21.77 -26.26
C THR A 7 11.00 -20.36 -25.74
N HIS A 8 10.49 -19.36 -26.46
CA HIS A 8 10.26 -18.05 -25.85
C HIS A 8 9.32 -18.27 -24.66
N SER A 9 9.89 -18.30 -23.46
CA SER A 9 9.11 -18.17 -22.23
C SER A 9 8.54 -16.75 -22.23
N THR A 10 7.26 -16.62 -22.56
CA THR A 10 6.53 -15.37 -22.38
C THR A 10 6.59 -15.00 -20.90
N PRO A 11 6.81 -13.71 -20.54
CA PRO A 11 6.79 -13.30 -19.14
C PRO A 11 5.40 -13.63 -18.59
N THR A 12 5.35 -14.49 -17.59
CA THR A 12 4.11 -14.92 -16.94
C THR A 12 3.38 -13.67 -16.46
N GLU A 13 2.17 -13.44 -16.97
CA GLU A 13 1.28 -12.39 -16.49
C GLU A 13 1.18 -12.52 -14.97
N LYS A 14 1.63 -11.50 -14.22
CA LYS A 14 1.56 -11.55 -12.75
C LYS A 14 0.09 -11.77 -12.35
N ALA A 15 -0.19 -12.91 -11.74
CA ALA A 15 -1.53 -13.29 -11.34
C ALA A 15 -2.18 -12.17 -10.50
N LYS A 16 -3.45 -11.87 -10.82
CA LYS A 16 -4.23 -10.85 -10.10
C LYS A 16 -4.42 -11.26 -8.64
N LEU A 17 -4.11 -10.35 -7.71
CA LEU A 17 -4.30 -10.59 -6.27
C LEU A 17 -5.77 -10.86 -5.95
N THR A 18 -5.98 -11.77 -5.01
CA THR A 18 -7.29 -12.11 -4.44
C THR A 18 -7.30 -11.85 -2.93
N GLU A 19 -8.49 -11.85 -2.32
CA GLU A 19 -8.63 -11.63 -0.88
C GLU A 19 -7.87 -12.68 -0.03
N LYS A 20 -7.72 -13.91 -0.54
CA LYS A 20 -7.02 -15.01 0.14
C LYS A 20 -5.51 -14.82 0.17
N ASP A 21 -4.96 -14.03 -0.75
CA ASP A 21 -3.53 -13.74 -0.82
C ASP A 21 -3.11 -12.70 0.23
N ILE A 22 -4.07 -11.98 0.82
CA ILE A 22 -3.82 -10.96 1.84
C ILE A 22 -4.13 -11.50 3.24
N THR A 23 -3.10 -11.50 4.07
CA THR A 23 -3.13 -12.02 5.44
C THR A 23 -2.81 -10.92 6.46
N VAL A 24 -2.86 -11.25 7.75
CA VAL A 24 -2.43 -10.38 8.87
C VAL A 24 -3.28 -9.10 9.07
N LEU A 25 -4.45 -9.01 8.44
CA LEU A 25 -5.33 -7.83 8.56
C LEU A 25 -5.89 -7.55 9.97
N LYS A 26 -5.80 -8.51 10.91
CA LYS A 26 -6.39 -8.38 12.26
C LYS A 26 -5.75 -7.29 13.12
N TYR A 27 -4.49 -6.91 12.85
CA TYR A 27 -3.79 -5.88 13.64
C TYR A 27 -3.99 -4.46 13.09
N PHE A 28 -4.57 -4.31 11.89
CA PHE A 28 -4.68 -3.02 11.22
C PHE A 28 -5.56 -2.02 11.94
N GLY A 29 -6.53 -2.46 12.74
CA GLY A 29 -7.31 -1.55 13.59
C GLY A 29 -6.47 -0.88 14.69
N GLN A 30 -5.52 -1.59 15.28
CA GLN A 30 -4.61 -1.03 16.29
C GLN A 30 -3.59 -0.08 15.62
N ILE A 31 -3.02 -0.52 14.49
CA ILE A 31 -2.11 0.28 13.67
C ILE A 31 -2.78 1.58 13.21
N ALA A 32 -4.06 1.53 12.79
CA ALA A 32 -4.79 2.72 12.36
C ALA A 32 -4.87 3.78 13.46
N ARG A 33 -5.12 3.38 14.71
CA ARG A 33 -5.16 4.31 15.85
C ARG A 33 -3.80 4.95 16.12
N LEU A 34 -2.73 4.16 16.03
CA LEU A 34 -1.36 4.64 16.22
C LEU A 34 -0.96 5.65 15.14
N LEU A 35 -1.30 5.36 13.87
CA LEU A 35 -0.91 6.18 12.73
C LEU A 35 -1.82 7.40 12.51
N HIS A 36 -2.96 7.52 13.18
CA HIS A 36 -3.93 8.61 12.95
C HIS A 36 -3.28 9.99 13.06
N ARG A 37 -2.28 10.18 13.94
CA ARG A 37 -1.57 11.46 14.11
C ARG A 37 -0.82 11.92 12.85
N LEU A 38 -0.64 11.05 11.86
CA LEU A 38 -0.04 11.39 10.57
C LEU A 38 -1.05 11.90 9.54
N HIS A 39 -2.35 11.75 9.78
CA HIS A 39 -3.40 11.95 8.77
C HIS A 39 -3.36 13.32 8.09
N ASP A 40 -3.06 14.36 8.86
CA ASP A 40 -3.06 15.75 8.39
C ASP A 40 -1.74 16.20 7.75
N ASP A 41 -0.73 15.31 7.69
CA ASP A 41 0.54 15.66 7.04
C ASP A 41 0.35 15.95 5.54
N ALA A 42 0.94 17.06 5.11
CA ALA A 42 0.85 17.58 3.75
C ALA A 42 -0.56 17.88 3.22
N CYS A 43 -1.59 17.91 4.07
CA CYS A 43 -2.95 18.33 3.68
C CYS A 43 -2.98 19.77 3.15
N ASP A 44 -2.16 20.67 3.69
CA ASP A 44 -2.07 22.08 3.22
C ASP A 44 -1.60 22.21 1.76
N ARG A 45 -0.93 21.18 1.22
CA ARG A 45 -0.49 21.13 -0.18
C ARG A 45 -1.60 20.68 -1.13
N ASP A 46 -2.67 20.08 -0.62
CA ASP A 46 -3.82 19.68 -1.45
C ASP A 46 -4.72 20.88 -1.75
N THR A 47 -4.34 21.65 -2.76
CA THR A 47 -5.15 22.80 -3.21
C THR A 47 -6.44 22.38 -3.90
N ALA A 48 -6.50 21.17 -4.45
CA ALA A 48 -7.66 20.67 -5.19
C ALA A 48 -8.71 20.00 -4.29
N GLY A 49 -8.36 19.67 -3.04
CA GLY A 49 -9.25 19.01 -2.08
C GLY A 49 -9.67 17.60 -2.51
N ASN A 50 -8.89 16.97 -3.39
CA ASN A 50 -9.22 15.67 -3.98
C ASN A 50 -8.31 14.54 -3.46
N ARG A 51 -7.45 14.83 -2.48
CA ARG A 51 -6.64 13.81 -1.80
C ARG A 51 -7.54 12.90 -0.99
N THR A 52 -7.58 11.64 -1.40
CA THR A 52 -8.28 10.56 -0.68
C THR A 52 -7.30 9.61 0.01
N LEU A 53 -6.01 9.70 -0.33
CA LEU A 53 -4.91 8.96 0.30
C LEU A 53 -4.09 9.90 1.19
N HIS A 54 -4.32 9.79 2.49
CA HIS A 54 -3.58 10.50 3.54
C HIS A 54 -2.38 9.68 4.01
N TYR A 55 -1.48 10.32 4.79
CA TYR A 55 -0.22 9.69 5.17
C TYR A 55 -0.42 8.43 6.02
N ASP A 56 -1.36 8.45 6.97
CA ASP A 56 -1.72 7.29 7.77
C ASP A 56 -2.22 6.12 6.89
N GLY A 57 -3.01 6.42 5.86
CA GLY A 57 -3.48 5.47 4.84
C GLY A 57 -2.34 4.89 4.03
N TYR A 58 -1.40 5.72 3.59
CA TYR A 58 -0.21 5.29 2.87
C TYR A 58 0.67 4.38 3.73
N CYS A 59 0.92 4.73 5.00
CA CYS A 59 1.67 3.90 5.94
C CYS A 59 1.01 2.54 6.18
N ARG A 60 -0.33 2.48 6.31
CA ARG A 60 -1.07 1.20 6.39
C ARG A 60 -0.82 0.36 5.13
N LEU A 61 -0.89 0.95 3.94
CA LEU A 61 -0.62 0.23 2.69
C LEU A 61 0.85 -0.28 2.62
N MET A 62 1.83 0.52 3.06
CA MET A 62 3.22 0.06 3.16
C MET A 62 3.37 -1.14 4.09
N LEU A 63 2.80 -1.07 5.30
CA LEU A 63 2.80 -2.19 6.25
C LEU A 63 2.12 -3.44 5.67
N LEU A 64 1.03 -3.27 4.91
CA LEU A 64 0.37 -4.37 4.22
C LEU A 64 1.32 -5.06 3.24
N SER A 65 2.10 -4.30 2.47
CA SER A 65 3.11 -4.87 1.56
C SER A 65 4.23 -5.60 2.29
N PHE A 66 4.68 -5.09 3.45
CA PHE A 66 5.71 -5.74 4.26
C PHE A 66 5.24 -7.07 4.84
N PHE A 67 3.97 -7.18 5.24
CA PHE A 67 3.40 -8.43 5.75
C PHE A 67 2.95 -9.41 4.66
N ASN A 68 2.84 -8.96 3.41
CA ASN A 68 2.38 -9.78 2.29
C ASN A 68 3.38 -9.67 1.14
N PRO A 69 4.48 -10.47 1.16
CA PRO A 69 5.58 -10.38 0.18
C PRO A 69 5.17 -10.56 -1.28
N ILE A 70 3.96 -11.05 -1.56
CA ILE A 70 3.39 -11.10 -2.91
C ILE A 70 3.12 -9.70 -3.48
N VAL A 71 2.91 -8.69 -2.63
CA VAL A 71 2.67 -7.28 -2.99
C VAL A 71 4.00 -6.56 -3.18
N THR A 72 4.66 -6.80 -4.33
CA THR A 72 6.04 -6.32 -4.61
C THR A 72 6.12 -5.01 -5.40
N SER A 73 4.99 -4.37 -5.70
CA SER A 73 4.98 -3.18 -6.57
C SER A 73 3.83 -2.24 -6.24
N LEU A 74 3.92 -0.98 -6.66
CA LEU A 74 2.81 -0.01 -6.53
C LEU A 74 1.53 -0.49 -7.22
N ARG A 75 1.65 -1.22 -8.33
CA ARG A 75 0.49 -1.81 -9.02
C ARG A 75 -0.14 -2.95 -8.22
N GLY A 76 0.69 -3.79 -7.60
CA GLY A 76 0.20 -4.80 -6.64
C GLY A 76 -0.47 -4.15 -5.45
N LEU A 77 0.07 -3.03 -4.95
CA LEU A 77 -0.51 -2.31 -3.82
C LEU A 77 -1.84 -1.62 -4.17
N GLN A 78 -1.94 -1.05 -5.37
CA GLN A 78 -3.20 -0.59 -5.93
C GLN A 78 -4.21 -1.74 -5.99
N GLN A 79 -3.84 -2.89 -6.55
CA GLN A 79 -4.73 -4.06 -6.61
C GLN A 79 -5.16 -4.51 -5.21
N ALA A 80 -4.25 -4.55 -4.24
CA ALA A 80 -4.56 -4.89 -2.86
C ALA A 80 -5.58 -3.91 -2.25
N SER A 81 -5.46 -2.61 -2.52
CA SER A 81 -6.40 -1.58 -2.05
C SER A 81 -7.80 -1.67 -2.67
N GLU A 82 -7.99 -2.47 -3.72
CA GLU A 82 -9.29 -2.75 -4.35
C GLU A 82 -10.03 -3.94 -3.71
N LEU A 83 -9.34 -4.74 -2.90
CA LEU A 83 -9.91 -5.93 -2.26
C LEU A 83 -10.84 -5.54 -1.10
N LYS A 84 -12.02 -6.15 -1.00
CA LYS A 84 -13.04 -5.72 -0.02
C LYS A 84 -12.59 -5.97 1.41
N ASN A 85 -11.91 -7.10 1.66
CA ASN A 85 -11.33 -7.40 2.97
C ASN A 85 -10.29 -6.36 3.40
N VAL A 86 -9.49 -5.85 2.46
CA VAL A 86 -8.51 -4.77 2.70
C VAL A 86 -9.23 -3.46 3.00
N GLN A 87 -10.17 -3.04 2.16
CA GLN A 87 -10.92 -1.80 2.37
C GLN A 87 -11.65 -1.80 3.72
N ALA A 88 -12.29 -2.91 4.08
CA ALA A 88 -12.98 -3.07 5.35
C ALA A 88 -12.05 -3.01 6.57
N LYS A 89 -10.78 -3.41 6.43
CA LYS A 89 -9.82 -3.46 7.56
C LYS A 89 -8.91 -2.25 7.65
N LEU A 90 -8.57 -1.62 6.54
CA LEU A 90 -7.73 -0.43 6.48
C LEU A 90 -8.54 0.87 6.49
N GLY A 91 -9.86 0.80 6.24
CA GLY A 91 -10.72 1.97 6.16
C GLY A 91 -10.39 2.89 4.98
N CYS A 92 -9.74 2.36 3.94
CA CYS A 92 -9.32 3.13 2.76
C CYS A 92 -10.15 2.76 1.53
N ALA A 93 -10.35 3.74 0.64
CA ALA A 93 -10.77 3.47 -0.73
C ALA A 93 -9.59 2.93 -1.56
N ARG A 94 -9.85 2.61 -2.83
CA ARG A 94 -8.78 2.31 -3.80
C ARG A 94 -7.74 3.43 -3.83
N ALA A 95 -6.47 3.08 -3.68
CA ALA A 95 -5.36 3.98 -3.95
C ALA A 95 -5.03 4.00 -5.46
N SER A 96 -4.92 5.19 -6.04
CA SER A 96 -4.46 5.32 -7.42
C SER A 96 -2.94 5.13 -7.52
N LEU A 97 -2.43 4.65 -8.66
CA LEU A 97 -0.99 4.56 -8.90
C LEU A 97 -0.30 5.93 -8.80
N GLY A 98 -0.95 6.99 -9.31
CA GLY A 98 -0.45 8.36 -9.21
C GLY A 98 -0.29 8.79 -7.76
N SER A 99 -1.33 8.60 -6.94
CA SER A 99 -1.30 8.95 -5.51
C SER A 99 -0.23 8.16 -4.75
N LEU A 100 -0.07 6.86 -5.04
CA LEU A 100 0.96 6.03 -4.42
C LEU A 100 2.38 6.48 -4.78
N SER A 101 2.61 6.81 -6.07
CA SER A 101 3.91 7.31 -6.52
C SER A 101 4.24 8.68 -5.93
N GLU A 102 3.26 9.57 -5.89
CA GLU A 102 3.40 10.92 -5.34
C GLU A 102 3.66 10.89 -3.82
N SER A 103 3.03 9.96 -3.08
CA SER A 103 3.18 9.82 -1.63
C SER A 103 4.63 9.63 -1.17
N THR A 104 5.51 9.11 -2.04
CA THR A 104 6.94 8.92 -1.74
C THR A 104 7.71 10.24 -1.58
N THR A 105 7.19 11.34 -2.12
CA THR A 105 7.84 12.67 -2.06
C THR A 105 7.01 13.71 -1.31
N VAL A 106 5.73 13.42 -1.03
CA VAL A 106 4.81 14.35 -0.37
C VAL A 106 4.92 14.30 1.15
N PHE A 107 5.01 13.10 1.73
CA PHE A 107 4.91 12.91 3.17
C PHE A 107 6.26 12.99 3.88
N ASP A 108 6.27 13.56 5.08
CA ASP A 108 7.46 13.66 5.91
C ASP A 108 7.70 12.37 6.72
N ALA A 109 8.64 11.54 6.23
CA ALA A 109 9.04 10.29 6.87
C ALA A 109 9.55 10.45 8.31
N GLU A 110 10.08 11.63 8.68
CA GLU A 110 10.58 11.87 10.03
C GLU A 110 9.48 11.83 11.08
N ARG A 111 8.22 12.12 10.71
CA ARG A 111 7.06 12.06 11.60
C ARG A 111 6.79 10.66 12.14
N LEU A 112 7.22 9.61 11.44
CA LEU A 112 7.12 8.22 11.92
C LEU A 112 8.02 7.96 13.13
N LYS A 113 9.14 8.69 13.29
CA LYS A 113 10.09 8.45 14.38
C LYS A 113 9.46 8.61 15.76
N GLY A 114 8.61 9.63 15.93
CA GLY A 114 7.90 9.86 17.19
C GLY A 114 6.97 8.70 17.54
N ILE A 115 6.26 8.16 16.54
CA ILE A 115 5.38 7.00 16.72
C ILE A 115 6.19 5.75 17.05
N ILE A 116 7.30 5.50 16.36
CA ILE A 116 8.17 4.34 16.61
C ILE A 116 8.77 4.42 18.01
N GLY A 117 9.20 5.60 18.47
CA GLY A 117 9.73 5.80 19.81
C GLY A 117 8.74 5.49 20.94
N GLU A 118 7.43 5.56 20.68
CA GLU A 118 6.39 5.17 21.64
C GLU A 118 6.24 3.64 21.78
N LEU A 119 6.82 2.86 20.85
CA LEU A 119 6.69 1.40 20.82
C LEU A 119 7.78 0.66 21.62
N GLY A 120 8.85 1.35 22.07
CA GLY A 120 9.94 0.79 22.87
C GLY A 120 11.18 0.44 22.05
#